data_AF-A0A2J8WHJ2-F1
#
_entry.id   AF-A0A2J8WHJ2-F1
#
_cell.length_a   1.000
_cell.length_b   1.000
_cell.length_c   1.000
_cell.angle_alpha   90.00
_cell.angle_beta   90.00
_cell.angle_gamma   90.00
#
_symmetry.space_group_name_H-M   'P 1'
#
loop_
_entity.id
_entity.type
_entity.pdbx_description
1 polymer ?
#
loop_
_entity_poly.entity_id
_entity_poly.type
_entity_poly.pdbx_seq_one_letter_code
_entity_poly.pdbx_strand_id
1 'polypeptide(L)'
;MPSLPAPPAPLLLLGLLLLGSRPARGAGPEPPALPIRSEKEPLPVRGAAGCSFGGKVYALDETWHPDLGEPFGVMRCVLCACEAGP
;
A
#
# COMPACT_ATOMS: atom_id res chain seq x y z
N MET A 1 -2.38 -5.22 -60.75
CA MET A 1 -2.39 -5.11 -59.28
C MET A 1 -3.49 -4.13 -58.91
N PRO A 2 -4.55 -4.54 -58.18
CA PRO A 2 -5.62 -3.62 -57.81
C PRO A 2 -5.11 -2.63 -56.77
N SER A 3 -5.19 -1.34 -57.08
CA SER A 3 -4.91 -0.25 -56.16
C SER A 3 -6.03 -0.16 -55.12
N LEU A 4 -5.71 -0.42 -53.84
CA LEU A 4 -6.65 -0.21 -52.74
C LEU A 4 -6.99 1.28 -52.61
N PRO A 5 -8.27 1.64 -52.38
CA PRO A 5 -8.65 3.02 -52.09
C PRO A 5 -8.06 3.45 -50.74
N ALA A 6 -7.39 4.61 -50.72
CA ALA A 6 -6.90 5.21 -49.49
C ALA A 6 -8.09 5.51 -48.54
N PRO A 7 -7.97 5.22 -47.24
CA PRO A 7 -9.05 5.49 -46.31
C PRO A 7 -9.34 6.99 -46.27
N PRO A 8 -10.63 7.40 -46.17
CA PRO A 8 -10.99 8.81 -46.09
C PRO A 8 -10.34 9.42 -44.84
N ALA A 9 -9.65 10.54 -45.01
CA ALA A 9 -8.99 11.33 -43.97
C ALA A 9 -9.75 11.42 -42.62
N PRO A 10 -11.10 11.58 -42.56
CA PRO A 10 -11.82 11.60 -41.28
C PRO A 10 -11.70 10.31 -40.45
N LEU A 11 -11.55 9.14 -41.08
CA LEU A 11 -11.39 7.87 -40.34
C LEU A 11 -9.99 7.75 -39.71
N LEU A 12 -8.97 8.31 -40.36
CA LEU A 12 -7.62 8.38 -39.81
C LEU A 12 -7.58 9.31 -38.58
N LEU A 13 -8.24 10.48 -38.66
CA LEU A 13 -8.36 11.39 -37.52
C LEU A 13 -9.13 10.76 -36.36
N LEU A 14 -10.23 10.05 -36.63
CA LEU A 14 -11.02 9.39 -35.59
C LEU A 14 -10.21 8.28 -34.89
N GLY A 15 -9.42 7.51 -35.64
CA GLY A 15 -8.50 6.52 -35.09
C GLY A 15 -7.42 7.13 -34.18
N LEU A 16 -6.83 8.25 -34.60
CA LEU A 16 -5.82 8.97 -33.80
C LEU A 16 -6.39 9.52 -32.49
N LEU A 17 -7.62 10.05 -32.51
CA LEU A 17 -8.32 10.53 -31.31
C LEU A 17 -8.62 9.38 -30.33
N LEU A 18 -9.01 8.20 -30.84
CA LEU A 18 -9.29 7.03 -30.01
C LEU A 18 -8.02 6.42 -29.39
N LEU A 19 -6.87 6.46 -30.09
CA LEU A 19 -5.58 6.03 -29.53
C LEU A 19 -5.00 7.03 -28.52
N GLY A 20 -5.19 8.34 -28.75
CA GLY A 20 -4.69 9.41 -27.87
C GLY A 20 -5.48 9.61 -26.57
N SER A 21 -6.70 9.05 -26.48
CA SER A 21 -7.58 9.22 -25.31
C SER A 21 -7.37 8.17 -24.21
N ARG A 22 -6.33 7.33 -24.29
CA ARG A 22 -6.01 6.45 -23.16
C ARG A 22 -5.62 7.35 -21.99
N PRO A 23 -6.40 7.40 -20.89
CA PRO A 23 -5.93 8.08 -19.70
C PRO A 23 -4.66 7.33 -19.31
N ALA A 24 -3.53 8.03 -19.30
CA ALA A 24 -2.37 7.54 -18.57
C ALA A 24 -2.88 7.29 -17.16
N ARG A 25 -3.10 6.02 -16.82
CA ARG A 25 -3.40 5.60 -15.45
C ARG A 25 -2.27 6.20 -14.66
N GLY A 26 -2.57 7.27 -13.92
CA GLY A 26 -1.58 8.14 -13.33
C GLY A 26 -0.64 7.28 -12.50
N ALA A 27 0.56 7.04 -13.04
CA ALA A 27 1.72 6.71 -12.24
C ALA A 27 2.07 8.00 -11.51
N GLY A 28 1.24 8.36 -10.52
CA GLY A 28 1.69 9.27 -9.48
C GLY A 28 2.97 8.67 -8.88
N PRO A 29 3.95 9.49 -8.50
CA PRO A 29 5.14 8.99 -7.84
C PRO A 29 4.69 8.14 -6.65
N GLU A 30 5.00 6.84 -6.68
CA GLU A 30 4.79 5.98 -5.52
C GLU A 30 5.58 6.62 -4.39
N PRO A 31 4.96 6.94 -3.24
CA PRO A 31 5.72 7.43 -2.11
C PRO A 31 6.85 6.43 -1.87
N PRO A 32 8.09 6.89 -1.62
CA PRO A 32 9.20 5.99 -1.38
C PRO A 32 8.75 5.00 -0.30
N ALA A 33 8.78 3.71 -0.64
CA ALA A 33 8.42 2.65 0.28
C ALA A 33 9.38 2.76 1.47
N LEU A 34 8.92 3.41 2.54
CA LEU A 34 9.70 3.51 3.75
C LEU A 34 9.92 2.08 4.24
N PRO A 35 11.16 1.73 4.61
CA PRO A 35 11.46 0.36 5.00
C PRO A 35 10.72 -0.04 6.28
N ILE A 36 10.24 0.95 7.08
CA ILE A 36 9.36 0.74 8.23
C ILE A 36 7.94 1.15 7.83
N ARG A 37 7.00 0.19 7.83
CA ARG A 37 5.57 0.44 7.58
C ARG A 37 4.80 0.45 8.89
N SER A 38 3.85 1.38 9.04
CA SER A 38 2.86 1.31 10.11
C SER A 38 2.07 0.02 9.96
N GLU A 39 1.84 -0.70 11.06
CA GLU A 39 0.92 -1.81 11.05
C GLU A 39 -0.46 -1.31 10.57
N LYS A 40 -1.05 -2.04 9.62
CA LYS A 40 -2.46 -1.85 9.29
C LYS A 40 -3.21 -2.47 10.45
N GLU A 41 -3.71 -1.62 11.34
CA GLU A 41 -4.40 -2.02 12.56
C GLU A 41 -5.36 -3.17 12.27
N PRO A 42 -5.11 -4.38 12.82
CA PRO A 42 -6.09 -5.45 12.76
C PRO A 42 -7.36 -4.88 13.38
N LEU A 43 -8.47 -4.91 12.63
CA LEU A 43 -9.77 -4.50 13.16
C LEU A 43 -9.92 -5.12 14.55
N PRO A 44 -10.19 -4.34 15.60
CA PRO A 44 -10.19 -4.86 16.95
C PRO A 44 -11.08 -6.09 16.99
N VAL A 45 -10.47 -7.24 17.32
CA VAL A 45 -11.22 -8.47 17.58
C VAL A 45 -12.12 -8.10 18.76
N ARG A 46 -13.42 -7.97 18.52
CA ARG A 46 -14.38 -7.54 19.55
C ARG A 46 -14.13 -8.36 20.82
N GLY A 47 -13.64 -7.69 21.87
CA GLY A 47 -13.38 -8.31 23.18
C GLY A 47 -11.93 -8.66 23.52
N ALA A 48 -10.94 -8.43 22.64
CA ALA A 48 -9.54 -8.53 23.03
C ALA A 48 -9.12 -7.26 23.79
N ALA A 49 -9.01 -7.37 25.12
CA ALA A 49 -8.42 -6.32 25.94
C ALA A 49 -6.89 -6.37 25.79
N GLY A 50 -6.30 -5.45 25.02
CA GLY A 50 -4.85 -5.42 24.81
C GLY A 50 -4.42 -4.53 23.63
N CYS A 51 -3.11 -4.49 23.39
CA CYS A 51 -2.47 -3.72 22.32
C CYS A 51 -2.07 -4.65 21.18
N SER A 52 -2.25 -4.24 19.92
CA SER A 52 -1.79 -5.02 18.75
C SER A 52 -0.51 -4.44 18.16
N PHE A 53 0.50 -5.29 17.96
CA PHE A 53 1.74 -4.92 17.27
C PHE A 53 2.43 -6.13 16.63
N GLY A 54 2.93 -6.00 15.41
CA GLY A 54 3.56 -7.08 14.63
C GLY A 54 2.63 -8.26 14.36
N GLY A 55 1.32 -8.03 14.24
CA GLY A 55 0.31 -9.09 14.15
C GLY A 55 0.14 -9.93 15.42
N LYS A 56 0.70 -9.48 16.56
CA LYS A 56 0.54 -10.08 17.89
C LYS A 56 -0.33 -9.18 18.75
N VAL A 57 -1.03 -9.77 19.73
CA VAL A 57 -1.78 -9.05 20.76
C VAL A 57 -1.02 -9.19 22.07
N TYR A 58 -0.80 -8.05 22.73
CA TYR A 58 -0.14 -7.93 24.03
C TYR A 58 -1.18 -7.54 25.07
N ALA A 59 -1.17 -8.21 26.23
CA ALA A 59 -2.05 -7.88 27.34
C ALA A 59 -1.65 -6.55 28.00
N LEU A 60 -2.56 -5.97 28.77
CA LEU A 60 -2.28 -4.75 29.55
C LEU A 60 -1.07 -4.97 30.49
N ASP A 61 -0.23 -3.95 30.60
CA ASP A 61 1.04 -3.92 31.34
C ASP A 61 2.13 -4.88 30.80
N GLU A 62 1.88 -5.62 29.72
CA GLU A 62 2.94 -6.40 29.07
C GLU A 62 3.98 -5.48 28.44
N THR A 63 5.24 -5.90 28.53
CA THR A 63 6.37 -5.22 27.90
C THR A 63 7.07 -6.13 26.89
N TRP A 64 7.51 -5.56 25.77
CA TRP A 64 8.16 -6.33 24.71
C TRP A 64 9.17 -5.50 23.92
N HIS A 65 10.09 -6.19 23.25
CA HIS A 65 10.92 -5.60 22.21
C HIS A 65 10.19 -5.73 20.86
N PRO A 66 9.88 -4.62 20.17
CA PRO A 66 9.11 -4.68 18.94
C PRO A 66 9.91 -5.33 17.81
N ASP A 67 9.24 -6.14 17.00
CA ASP A 67 9.76 -6.69 15.76
C ASP A 67 9.23 -5.85 14.59
N LEU A 68 10.14 -5.17 13.87
CA LEU A 68 9.79 -4.34 12.71
C LEU A 68 9.77 -5.13 11.40
N GLY A 69 10.04 -6.44 11.43
CA GLY A 69 10.19 -7.27 10.25
C GLY A 69 11.47 -6.98 9.47
N GLU A 70 11.67 -7.68 8.35
CA GLU A 70 12.84 -7.52 7.50
C GLU A 70 12.90 -6.08 6.91
N PRO A 71 14.06 -5.39 6.95
CA PRO A 71 15.39 -5.86 7.35
C PRO A 71 15.80 -5.63 8.81
N PHE A 72 14.91 -5.11 9.64
CA PHE A 72 15.26 -4.59 10.97
C PHE A 72 15.15 -5.64 12.08
N GLY A 73 14.19 -6.55 11.99
CA GLY A 73 13.90 -7.54 13.01
C GLY A 73 13.56 -6.93 14.37
N VAL A 74 13.94 -7.63 15.44
CA VAL A 74 13.65 -7.24 16.83
C VAL A 74 14.57 -6.12 17.31
N MET A 75 13.98 -4.99 17.72
CA MET A 75 14.70 -3.85 18.29
C MET A 75 14.96 -4.03 19.79
N ARG A 76 16.13 -4.54 20.16
CA ARG A 76 16.49 -4.80 21.58
C ARG A 76 16.66 -3.54 22.45
N CYS A 77 16.89 -2.38 21.84
CA CYS A 77 17.07 -1.13 22.58
C CYS A 77 15.74 -0.42 22.89
N VAL A 78 14.65 -0.85 22.27
CA VAL A 78 13.32 -0.26 22.47
C VAL A 78 12.51 -1.23 23.31
N LEU A 79 11.89 -0.72 24.37
CA LEU A 79 10.95 -1.46 25.20
C LEU A 79 9.58 -0.81 25.05
N CYS A 80 8.64 -1.54 24.46
CA CYS A 80 7.23 -1.16 24.41
C CYS A 80 6.52 -1.64 25.68
N ALA A 81 5.48 -0.92 26.08
CA ALA A 81 4.55 -1.31 27.14
C ALA A 81 3.12 -1.15 26.61
N CYS A 82 2.24 -2.09 26.95
CA CYS A 82 0.82 -1.95 26.62
C CYS A 82 0.12 -1.25 27.79
N GLU A 83 -0.36 -0.04 27.55
CA GLU A 83 -1.07 0.75 28.55
C GLU A 83 -2.55 0.84 28.22
N ALA A 84 -3.37 1.08 29.24
CA ALA A 84 -4.77 1.35 29.03
C ALA A 84 -4.87 2.68 28.30
N GLY A 85 -5.62 2.72 27.19
CA GLY A 85 -5.85 3.97 26.47
C GLY A 85 -6.42 5.05 27.39
N PRO A 86 -6.25 6.34 27.05
CA PRO A 86 -6.84 7.45 27.80
C PRO A 86 -8.37 7.40 27.83
#